data_AF-A0A7Z1N8L6-F1
#
_entry.id   AF-A0A7Z1N8L6-F1
#
_cell.length_a   1.000
_cell.length_b   1.000
_cell.length_c   1.000
_cell.angle_alpha   90.00
_cell.angle_beta   90.00
_cell.angle_gamma   90.00
#
_symmetry.space_group_name_H-M   'P 1'
#
loop_
_entity.id
_entity.type
_entity.pdbx_description
1 polymer ?
#
loop_
_entity_poly.entity_id
_entity_poly.type
_entity_poly.pdbx_seq_one_letter_code
_entity_poly.pdbx_strand_id
1 'polypeptide(L)'
;TEVVVKVRRPGIAERVDADLRLLRRIARLAARHSPEIRRLRPDELLRFFAESLSQELDLSAEAAACESIGAFLQPLGVRTPAFYWDQVGRRINVQQRLDGMPVRAILDGAGDCGADIAGIYADAVLRMIIFNGRFHADPHPGNVFV
;
A
#
# COMPACT_ATOMS: atom_id res chain seq x y z
N THR A 1 -25.18 -2.45 -4.94
CA THR A 1 -24.20 -1.77 -4.07
C THR A 1 -23.21 -1.04 -4.93
N GLU A 2 -22.82 0.18 -4.56
CA GLU A 2 -21.76 0.90 -5.25
C GLU A 2 -20.39 0.30 -4.95
N VAL A 3 -19.55 0.20 -5.97
CA VAL A 3 -18.25 -0.46 -5.89
C VAL A 3 -17.16 0.39 -6.53
N VAL A 4 -15.93 0.18 -6.07
CA VAL A 4 -14.71 0.67 -6.71
C VAL A 4 -14.01 -0.51 -7.37
N VAL A 5 -13.66 -0.35 -8.64
CA VAL A 5 -12.92 -1.37 -9.40
C VAL A 5 -11.51 -0.85 -9.66
N LYS A 6 -10.55 -1.34 -8.90
CA LYS A 6 -9.12 -1.10 -9.15
C LYS A 6 -8.66 -2.05 -10.25
N VAL A 7 -8.08 -1.48 -11.32
CA VAL A 7 -7.58 -2.24 -12.47
C VAL A 7 -6.09 -1.99 -12.64
N ARG A 8 -5.32 -3.06 -12.64
CA ARG A 8 -3.89 -3.01 -12.95
C ARG A 8 -3.69 -2.63 -14.42
N ARG A 9 -2.87 -1.60 -14.68
CA ARG A 9 -2.55 -1.17 -16.04
C ARG A 9 -2.03 -2.37 -16.88
N PRO A 10 -2.60 -2.63 -18.08
CA PRO A 10 -2.09 -3.68 -18.97
C PRO A 10 -0.61 -3.47 -19.30
N GLY A 11 0.17 -4.56 -19.34
CA GLY A 11 1.60 -4.51 -19.70
C GLY A 11 2.55 -3.99 -18.61
N ILE A 12 2.03 -3.59 -17.43
CA ILE A 12 2.88 -2.98 -16.40
C ILE A 12 3.86 -3.99 -15.78
N ALA A 13 3.46 -5.25 -15.64
CA ALA A 13 4.31 -6.28 -15.03
C ALA A 13 5.54 -6.55 -15.91
N GLU A 14 5.33 -6.64 -17.22
CA GLU A 14 6.38 -6.83 -18.21
C GLU A 14 7.32 -5.62 -18.27
N ARG A 15 6.78 -4.40 -18.14
CA ARG A 15 7.59 -3.17 -18.07
C ARG A 15 8.43 -3.12 -16.80
N VAL A 16 7.83 -3.38 -15.64
CA VAL A 16 8.54 -3.39 -14.34
C VAL A 16 9.66 -4.44 -14.36
N ASP A 17 9.41 -5.62 -14.89
CA ASP A 17 10.41 -6.67 -15.03
C ASP A 17 11.58 -6.27 -15.96
N ALA A 18 11.28 -5.58 -17.08
CA ALA A 18 12.32 -5.02 -17.95
C ALA A 18 13.15 -3.94 -17.25
N ASP A 19 12.52 -3.03 -16.51
CA ASP A 19 13.18 -1.96 -15.77
C ASP A 19 14.07 -2.53 -14.65
N LEU A 20 13.60 -3.54 -13.91
CA LEU A 20 14.38 -4.21 -12.87
C LEU A 20 15.62 -4.92 -13.44
N ARG A 21 15.51 -5.55 -14.62
CA ARG A 21 16.68 -6.12 -15.31
C ARG A 21 17.70 -5.06 -15.67
N LEU A 22 17.25 -3.91 -16.18
CA LEU A 22 18.13 -2.80 -16.53
C LEU A 22 18.82 -2.23 -15.29
N LEU A 23 18.07 -1.97 -14.22
CA LEU A 23 18.60 -1.47 -12.95
C LEU A 23 19.64 -2.42 -12.36
N ARG A 24 19.40 -3.74 -12.38
CA ARG A 24 20.39 -4.74 -11.92
C ARG A 24 21.67 -4.69 -12.74
N ARG A 25 21.58 -4.50 -14.06
CA ARG A 25 22.76 -4.38 -14.93
C ARG A 25 23.57 -3.11 -14.60
N ILE A 26 22.90 -1.99 -14.42
CA ILE A 26 23.52 -0.71 -14.03
C ILE A 26 24.17 -0.82 -12.65
N ALA A 27 23.45 -1.37 -11.67
CA ALA A 27 23.95 -1.58 -10.31
C ALA A 27 25.22 -2.44 -10.27
N ARG A 28 25.24 -3.55 -11.03
CA ARG A 28 26.43 -4.41 -11.13
C ARG A 28 27.62 -3.70 -11.78
N LEU A 29 27.37 -2.89 -12.79
CA LEU A 29 28.42 -2.08 -13.42
C LEU A 29 28.96 -1.05 -12.43
N ALA A 30 28.08 -0.31 -11.75
CA ALA A 30 28.45 0.68 -10.75
C ALA A 30 29.25 0.06 -9.58
N ALA A 31 28.84 -1.12 -9.09
CA ALA A 31 29.55 -1.84 -8.03
C ALA A 31 30.95 -2.34 -8.46
N ARG A 32 31.19 -2.58 -9.76
CA ARG A 32 32.52 -2.90 -10.28
C ARG A 32 33.46 -1.69 -10.27
N HIS A 33 32.93 -0.49 -10.48
CA HIS A 33 33.72 0.73 -10.59
C HIS A 33 33.80 1.55 -9.30
N SER A 34 32.91 1.32 -8.33
CA SER A 34 32.91 2.02 -7.04
C SER A 34 32.89 1.05 -5.84
N PRO A 35 33.94 1.03 -5.00
CA PRO A 35 33.95 0.30 -3.74
C PRO A 35 32.83 0.72 -2.78
N GLU A 36 32.45 2.00 -2.77
CA GLU A 36 31.36 2.53 -1.93
C GLU A 36 30.01 1.92 -2.32
N ILE A 37 29.71 1.91 -3.63
CA ILE A 37 28.46 1.30 -4.14
C ILE A 37 28.44 -0.20 -3.86
N ARG A 38 29.57 -0.88 -4.02
CA ARG A 38 29.67 -2.32 -3.72
C ARG A 38 29.38 -2.64 -2.25
N ARG A 39 29.77 -1.77 -1.30
CA ARG A 39 29.43 -1.93 0.14
C ARG A 39 27.93 -1.88 0.41
N LEU A 40 27.16 -1.18 -0.42
CA LEU A 40 25.70 -1.11 -0.32
C LEU A 40 25.00 -2.40 -0.78
N ARG A 41 25.73 -3.38 -1.33
CA ARG A 41 25.17 -4.65 -1.83
C ARG A 41 23.95 -4.43 -2.74
N PRO A 42 24.09 -3.69 -3.85
CA PRO A 42 22.95 -3.20 -4.62
C PRO A 42 22.15 -4.33 -5.29
N ASP A 43 22.76 -5.49 -5.55
CA ASP A 43 22.04 -6.69 -6.00
C ASP A 43 21.05 -7.19 -4.93
N GLU A 44 21.43 -7.18 -3.64
CA GLU A 44 20.53 -7.56 -2.54
C GLU A 44 19.40 -6.54 -2.40
N LEU A 45 19.73 -5.24 -2.43
CA LEU A 45 18.73 -4.17 -2.39
C LEU A 45 17.70 -4.29 -3.53
N LEU A 46 18.17 -4.51 -4.76
CA LEU A 46 17.28 -4.66 -5.92
C LEU A 46 16.50 -5.98 -5.91
N ARG A 47 16.97 -7.02 -5.20
CA ARG A 47 16.19 -8.23 -4.98
C ARG A 47 15.00 -7.93 -4.06
N PHE A 48 15.24 -7.31 -2.91
CA PHE A 48 14.16 -6.92 -1.99
C PHE A 48 13.18 -5.94 -2.63
N PHE A 49 13.68 -4.96 -3.39
CA PHE A 49 12.83 -4.04 -4.13
C PHE A 49 11.93 -4.75 -5.16
N ALA A 50 12.49 -5.71 -5.90
CA ALA A 50 11.71 -6.50 -6.86
C ALA A 50 10.66 -7.38 -6.18
N GLU A 51 10.97 -7.96 -5.03
CA GLU A 51 10.03 -8.74 -4.22
C GLU A 51 8.86 -7.87 -3.75
N SER A 52 9.15 -6.67 -3.21
CA SER A 52 8.14 -5.70 -2.78
C SER A 52 7.24 -5.24 -3.93
N LEU A 53 7.82 -4.82 -5.06
CA LEU A 53 7.05 -4.43 -6.25
C LEU A 53 6.17 -5.56 -6.78
N SER A 54 6.65 -6.80 -6.74
CA SER A 54 5.87 -7.95 -7.21
C SER A 54 4.64 -8.20 -6.34
N GLN A 55 4.72 -7.93 -5.04
CA GLN A 55 3.58 -8.00 -4.13
C GLN A 55 2.56 -6.89 -4.42
N GLU A 56 3.03 -5.66 -4.71
CA GLU A 56 2.15 -4.54 -5.08
C GLU A 56 1.42 -4.77 -6.42
N LEU A 57 2.01 -5.54 -7.34
CA LEU A 57 1.37 -5.90 -8.59
C LEU A 57 0.25 -6.94 -8.43
N ASP A 58 0.06 -7.50 -7.24
CA ASP A 58 -1.00 -8.45 -6.92
C ASP A 58 -2.12 -7.80 -6.10
N LEU A 59 -3.17 -7.34 -6.81
CA LEU A 59 -4.29 -6.66 -6.16
C LEU A 59 -5.11 -7.58 -5.23
N SER A 60 -4.96 -8.91 -5.32
CA SER A 60 -5.58 -9.85 -4.38
C SER A 60 -4.85 -9.90 -3.04
N ALA A 61 -3.52 -9.74 -3.05
CA ALA A 61 -2.73 -9.62 -1.83
C ALA A 61 -3.05 -8.30 -1.10
N GLU A 62 -3.26 -7.21 -1.84
CA GLU A 62 -3.73 -5.93 -1.29
C GLU A 62 -5.10 -6.09 -0.59
N ALA A 63 -6.06 -6.75 -1.25
CA ALA A 63 -7.38 -7.01 -0.65
C ALA A 63 -7.27 -7.80 0.66
N ALA A 64 -6.49 -8.88 0.67
CA ALA A 64 -6.30 -9.73 1.85
C ALA A 64 -5.65 -8.97 3.00
N ALA A 65 -4.65 -8.12 2.70
CA ALA A 65 -4.00 -7.29 3.69
C ALA A 65 -4.98 -6.26 4.28
N CYS A 66 -5.79 -5.61 3.43
CA CYS A 66 -6.76 -4.61 3.84
C CYS A 66 -7.88 -5.21 4.72
N GLU A 67 -8.39 -6.39 4.37
CA GLU A 67 -9.40 -7.09 5.17
C GLU A 67 -8.83 -7.52 6.54
N SER A 68 -7.62 -8.08 6.56
CA SER A 68 -6.92 -8.46 7.79
C SER A 68 -6.64 -7.28 8.72
N ILE A 69 -6.24 -6.13 8.16
CA ILE A 69 -6.00 -4.90 8.93
C ILE A 69 -7.31 -4.35 9.47
N GLY A 70 -8.37 -4.31 8.65
CA GLY A 70 -9.69 -3.83 9.08
C GLY A 70 -10.26 -4.64 10.23
N ALA A 71 -10.16 -5.97 10.17
CA ALA A 71 -10.59 -6.84 11.27
C ALA A 71 -9.82 -6.55 12.57
N PHE A 72 -8.52 -6.26 12.47
CA PHE A 72 -7.69 -5.93 13.62
C PHE A 72 -8.01 -4.56 14.22
N LEU A 73 -8.37 -3.57 13.39
CA LEU A 73 -8.65 -2.20 13.83
C LEU A 73 -10.12 -1.94 14.17
N GLN A 74 -11.00 -2.92 13.95
CA GLN A 74 -12.44 -2.82 14.26
C GLN A 74 -12.75 -2.36 15.70
N PRO A 75 -12.01 -2.76 16.76
CA PRO A 75 -12.22 -2.24 18.12
C PRO A 75 -11.95 -0.74 18.30
N LEU A 76 -11.20 -0.11 17.38
CA LEU A 76 -10.96 1.33 17.35
C LEU A 76 -12.04 2.10 16.57
N GLY A 77 -13.07 1.41 16.06
CA GLY A 77 -14.06 2.01 15.16
C GLY A 77 -13.54 2.28 13.74
N VAL A 78 -12.33 1.80 13.42
CA VAL A 78 -11.76 1.91 12.07
C VAL A 78 -12.22 0.73 11.23
N ARG A 79 -12.68 1.01 10.01
CA ARG A 79 -13.17 -0.01 9.07
C ARG A 79 -12.44 0.08 7.73
N THR A 80 -12.33 -1.05 7.05
CA THR A 80 -11.87 -1.14 5.66
C THR A 80 -13.05 -1.53 4.76
N PRO A 81 -12.97 -1.31 3.43
CA PRO A 81 -14.04 -1.71 2.54
C PRO A 81 -14.20 -3.24 2.55
N ALA A 82 -15.43 -3.72 2.37
CA ALA A 82 -15.68 -5.12 2.04
C ALA A 82 -15.17 -5.45 0.63
N PHE A 83 -14.65 -6.65 0.40
CA PHE A 83 -14.15 -7.11 -0.90
C PHE A 83 -15.09 -8.13 -1.53
N TYR A 84 -15.26 -8.04 -2.85
CA TYR A 84 -16.05 -8.99 -3.63
C TYR A 84 -15.13 -10.08 -4.17
N TRP A 85 -14.79 -11.05 -3.33
CA TRP A 85 -13.73 -12.04 -3.58
C TRP A 85 -13.87 -12.82 -4.90
N ASP A 86 -15.09 -13.10 -5.35
CA ASP A 86 -15.36 -13.74 -6.66
C ASP A 86 -14.91 -12.90 -7.87
N GLN A 87 -14.66 -11.60 -7.65
CA GLN A 87 -14.26 -10.61 -8.65
C GLN A 87 -12.87 -10.02 -8.36
N VAL A 88 -12.22 -10.47 -7.28
CA VAL A 88 -10.85 -10.07 -6.92
C VAL A 88 -9.86 -11.08 -7.50
N GLY A 89 -8.77 -10.56 -8.04
CA GLY A 89 -7.64 -11.35 -8.50
C GLY A 89 -6.41 -10.49 -8.68
N ARG A 90 -5.37 -11.05 -9.30
CA ARG A 90 -4.06 -10.36 -9.41
C ARG A 90 -4.10 -9.04 -10.18
N ARG A 91 -5.11 -8.82 -11.03
CA ARG A 91 -5.24 -7.66 -11.93
C ARG A 91 -6.43 -6.76 -11.63
N ILE A 92 -7.40 -7.26 -10.87
CA ILE A 92 -8.66 -6.59 -10.60
C ILE A 92 -8.93 -6.72 -9.11
N ASN A 93 -9.28 -5.63 -8.46
CA ASN A 93 -9.77 -5.64 -7.08
C ASN A 93 -11.10 -4.85 -7.06
N VAL A 94 -12.17 -5.57 -6.71
CA VAL A 94 -13.50 -5.00 -6.56
C VAL A 94 -13.82 -4.92 -5.08
N GLN A 95 -14.08 -3.70 -4.63
CA GLN A 95 -14.30 -3.39 -3.21
C GLN A 95 -15.49 -2.45 -3.03
N GLN A 96 -16.09 -2.49 -1.86
CA GLN A 96 -17.15 -1.57 -1.45
C GLN A 96 -16.66 -0.12 -1.62
N ARG A 97 -17.50 0.73 -2.21
CA ARG A 97 -17.27 2.17 -2.18
C ARG A 97 -17.54 2.67 -0.76
N LEU A 98 -16.52 3.23 -0.12
CA LEU A 98 -16.70 3.92 1.16
C LEU A 98 -17.12 5.37 0.89
N ASP A 99 -18.16 5.81 1.57
CA ASP A 99 -18.55 7.20 1.64
C ASP A 99 -17.87 7.87 2.84
N GLY A 100 -17.53 9.15 2.67
CA GLY A 100 -16.90 9.97 3.70
C GLY A 100 -16.16 11.16 3.10
N MET A 101 -15.81 12.11 3.95
CA MET A 101 -14.94 13.22 3.61
C MET A 101 -13.48 12.75 3.72
N PRO A 102 -12.65 12.91 2.67
CA PRO A 102 -11.23 12.61 2.80
C PRO A 102 -10.60 13.55 3.84
N VAL A 103 -9.73 13.02 4.70
CA VAL A 103 -9.07 13.81 5.76
C VAL A 103 -8.33 15.01 5.18
N ARG A 104 -7.80 14.90 3.95
CA ARG A 104 -7.20 16.04 3.23
C ARG A 104 -8.14 17.25 3.14
N ALA A 105 -9.43 17.06 2.90
CA ALA A 105 -10.38 18.18 2.78
C ALA A 105 -10.59 18.89 4.14
N ILE A 106 -10.54 18.15 5.25
CA ILE A 106 -10.58 18.71 6.61
C ILE A 106 -9.34 19.55 6.87
N LEU A 107 -8.15 19.03 6.50
CA LEU A 107 -6.89 19.76 6.60
C LEU A 107 -6.87 21.03 5.73
N ASP A 108 -7.55 21.01 4.59
CA ASP A 108 -7.73 22.16 3.70
C ASP A 108 -8.81 23.15 4.19
N GLY A 109 -9.41 22.91 5.37
CA GLY A 109 -10.38 23.81 6.02
C GLY A 109 -11.83 23.64 5.60
N ALA A 110 -12.19 22.56 4.91
CA ALA A 110 -13.55 22.31 4.41
C ALA A 110 -14.54 21.81 5.48
N GLY A 111 -14.10 21.62 6.72
CA GLY A 111 -14.95 21.19 7.82
C GLY A 111 -14.16 20.97 9.11
N ASP A 112 -14.89 20.85 10.22
CA ASP A 112 -14.37 20.44 11.53
C ASP A 112 -14.84 19.01 11.81
N CYS A 113 -13.93 18.13 12.20
CA CYS A 113 -14.30 16.82 12.70
C CYS A 113 -14.40 16.89 14.22
N GLY A 114 -15.62 16.87 14.75
CA GLY A 114 -15.85 16.84 16.21
C GLY A 114 -15.34 15.57 16.94
N ALA A 115 -14.57 14.72 16.26
CA ALA A 115 -13.94 13.51 16.78
C ALA A 115 -12.41 13.66 16.78
N ASP A 116 -11.73 13.03 17.75
CA ASP A 116 -10.27 12.96 17.80
C ASP A 116 -9.72 12.00 16.73
N ILE A 117 -9.86 12.37 15.45
CA ILE A 117 -9.36 11.58 14.31
C ILE A 117 -7.85 11.37 14.45
N ALA A 118 -7.11 12.40 14.87
CA ALA A 118 -5.67 12.34 14.99
C ALA A 118 -5.25 11.28 16.03
N GLY A 119 -5.89 11.27 17.21
CA GLY A 119 -5.65 10.27 18.25
C GLY A 119 -6.03 8.85 17.82
N ILE A 120 -7.20 8.66 17.21
CA ILE A 120 -7.64 7.35 16.70
C ILE A 120 -6.68 6.85 15.62
N TYR A 121 -6.27 7.73 14.70
CA TYR A 121 -5.36 7.38 13.62
C TYR A 121 -3.97 7.02 14.14
N ALA A 122 -3.45 7.78 15.11
CA ALA A 122 -2.17 7.48 15.74
C ALA A 122 -2.20 6.13 16.48
N ASP A 123 -3.27 5.84 17.24
CA ASP A 123 -3.44 4.55 17.91
C ASP A 123 -3.51 3.41 16.89
N ALA A 124 -4.27 3.58 15.80
CA ALA A 124 -4.35 2.59 14.73
C ALA A 124 -2.98 2.29 14.10
N VAL A 125 -2.20 3.32 13.76
CA VAL A 125 -0.86 3.18 13.17
C VAL A 125 0.08 2.47 14.14
N LEU A 126 0.12 2.91 15.40
CA LEU A 126 0.99 2.31 16.41
C LEU A 126 0.64 0.84 16.66
N ARG A 127 -0.66 0.50 16.75
CA ARG A 127 -1.08 -0.89 16.97
C ARG A 127 -0.77 -1.79 15.78
N MET A 128 -0.93 -1.29 14.56
CA MET A 128 -0.53 -2.04 13.36
C MET A 128 0.96 -2.39 13.39
N ILE A 129 1.82 -1.42 13.74
CA ILE A 129 3.27 -1.60 13.79
C ILE A 129 3.67 -2.55 14.94
N ILE A 130 3.16 -2.31 16.16
CA ILE A 130 3.64 -2.98 17.37
C ILE A 130 3.02 -4.36 17.54
N PHE A 131 1.72 -4.52 17.26
CA PHE A 131 0.97 -5.74 17.61
C PHE A 131 0.53 -6.57 16.41
N ASN A 132 0.29 -5.95 15.24
CA ASN A 132 -0.15 -6.70 14.05
C ASN A 132 1.03 -7.22 13.21
N GLY A 133 2.16 -6.50 13.21
CA GLY A 133 3.29 -6.80 12.32
C GLY A 133 3.00 -6.54 10.84
N ARG A 134 1.81 -6.01 10.51
CA ARG A 134 1.41 -5.51 9.18
C ARG A 134 0.80 -4.13 9.39
N PHE A 135 1.20 -3.18 8.55
CA PHE A 135 0.77 -1.80 8.68
C PHE A 135 0.56 -1.16 7.32
N HIS A 136 -0.28 -0.12 7.28
CA HIS A 136 -0.39 0.72 6.11
C HIS A 136 0.86 1.60 5.99
N ALA A 137 1.76 1.24 5.07
CA ALA A 137 3.05 1.90 4.89
C ALA A 137 2.97 3.29 4.23
N ASP A 138 1.78 3.72 3.82
CA ASP A 138 1.53 5.02 3.18
C ASP A 138 0.33 5.71 3.86
N PRO A 139 0.53 6.36 5.03
CA PRO A 139 -0.53 7.01 5.78
C PRO A 139 -1.02 8.32 5.14
N HIS A 140 -1.08 8.37 3.81
CA HIS A 140 -1.48 9.56 3.07
C HIS A 140 -2.93 9.95 3.41
N PRO A 141 -3.22 11.24 3.70
CA PRO A 141 -4.57 11.70 4.06
C PRO A 141 -5.67 11.44 3.03
N GLY A 142 -5.30 11.08 1.80
CA GLY A 142 -6.23 10.67 0.74
C GLY A 142 -6.73 9.22 0.86
N ASN A 143 -6.11 8.39 1.70
CA ASN A 143 -6.51 7.00 1.94
C ASN A 143 -7.45 6.86 3.15
N VAL A 144 -7.71 7.96 3.87
CA VAL A 144 -8.51 7.98 5.09
C VAL A 144 -9.74 8.87 4.89
N PHE A 145 -10.90 8.33 5.24
CA PHE A 145 -12.20 8.97 5.09
C PHE A 145 -12.92 8.97 6.43
N VAL A 146 -13.66 10.04 6.71
CA VAL A 146 -14.51 10.19 7.91
C VAL A 146 -15.93 10.60 7.59
#